data_AF-A0A368DFT8-F1
#
_entry.id   AF-A0A368DFT8-F1
#
_cell.length_a   1.000
_cell.length_b   1.000
_cell.length_c   1.000
_cell.angle_alpha   90.00
_cell.angle_beta   90.00
_cell.angle_gamma   90.00
#
_symmetry.space_group_name_H-M   'P 1'
#
loop_
_entity.id
_entity.type
_entity.pdbx_description
1 polymer ?
#
loop_
_entity_poly.entity_id
_entity_poly.type
_entity_poly.pdbx_seq_one_letter_code
_entity_poly.pdbx_strand_id
1 'polypeptide(L)'
;MKNSILKYLPLLFIFLFTACEVEDIMSDDELIDAIINTEEKVLILESDLPIDAKNTMSSDIPDDFFDRGKLATQLGYQINMRTFDFFFLGAKSDDIFFDLTGRELFRSEGYNKNDDKKDDDGKDDKSDKSDKDGKKDGKKDRKKNCFFLEYPVSLELPDGSTVEVNDKKEAVESLKKWFNQNPDMKAKAGLVFPVSIYWVENKEKTKYDVESEIEMKELFAKCKGSKDKEEKD
;
A
#
# COMPACT_ATOMS: atom_id res chain seq x y z
N MET A 1 6.72 -10.46 82.61
CA MET A 1 5.68 -9.48 82.22
C MET A 1 6.34 -8.21 81.72
N LYS A 2 6.31 -7.98 80.40
CA LYS A 2 6.08 -6.68 79.72
C LYS A 2 6.42 -6.87 78.25
N ASN A 3 5.38 -7.14 77.47
CA ASN A 3 5.39 -7.02 76.01
C ASN A 3 5.61 -5.55 75.66
N SER A 4 6.50 -5.26 74.72
CA SER A 4 6.50 -3.97 74.03
C SER A 4 6.43 -4.24 72.54
N ILE A 5 5.22 -4.07 72.00
CA ILE A 5 4.93 -4.22 70.59
C ILE A 5 5.35 -2.93 69.90
N LEU A 6 6.34 -3.11 69.05
CA LEU A 6 6.91 -2.20 68.08
C LEU A 6 5.82 -1.68 67.13
N LYS A 7 5.48 -0.39 67.24
CA LYS A 7 4.56 0.29 66.30
C LYS A 7 5.37 0.93 65.18
N TYR A 8 5.61 0.20 64.10
CA TYR A 8 6.01 0.81 62.83
C TYR A 8 4.77 1.34 62.13
N LEU A 9 4.68 2.66 62.01
CA LEU A 9 3.72 3.35 61.16
C LEU A 9 4.21 3.20 59.71
N PRO A 10 3.50 2.52 58.80
CA PRO A 10 3.90 2.52 57.40
C PRO A 10 3.61 3.92 56.87
N LEU A 11 4.69 4.67 56.60
CA LEU A 11 4.60 5.90 55.83
C LEU A 11 4.14 5.48 54.43
N LEU A 12 2.87 5.67 54.14
CA LEU A 12 2.28 5.46 52.82
C LEU A 12 2.90 6.52 51.89
N PHE A 13 4.06 6.18 51.30
CA PHE A 13 4.71 6.99 50.28
C PHE A 13 3.86 6.85 49.01
N ILE A 14 2.89 7.74 48.85
CA ILE A 14 2.14 7.88 47.59
C ILE A 14 3.18 8.36 46.57
N PHE A 15 3.75 7.42 45.81
CA PHE A 15 4.42 7.72 44.55
C PHE A 15 3.35 8.29 43.61
N LEU A 16 3.23 9.61 43.62
CA LEU A 16 2.62 10.34 42.52
C LEU A 16 3.55 10.15 41.33
N PHE A 17 3.33 9.09 40.54
CA PHE A 17 3.84 9.04 39.18
C PHE A 17 3.15 10.19 38.44
N THR A 18 3.82 11.33 38.40
CA THR A 18 3.55 12.35 37.39
C THR A 18 3.90 11.70 36.06
N ALA A 19 2.90 11.08 35.42
CA ALA A 19 2.95 10.72 34.01
C ALA A 19 3.00 12.04 33.23
N CYS A 20 4.20 12.58 33.09
CA CYS A 20 4.48 13.53 32.05
C CYS A 20 4.64 12.67 30.80
N GLU A 21 3.54 12.44 30.08
CA GLU A 21 3.60 12.04 28.68
C GLU A 21 4.24 13.21 27.94
N VAL A 22 5.57 13.27 27.97
CA VAL A 22 6.29 13.89 26.87
C VAL A 22 6.00 12.94 25.71
N GLU A 23 5.00 13.29 24.89
CA GLU A 23 4.93 12.78 23.54
C GLU A 23 6.26 13.18 22.91
N ASP A 24 7.24 12.26 22.92
CA ASP A 24 8.42 12.39 22.09
C ASP A 24 7.88 12.35 20.66
N ILE A 25 7.68 13.53 20.08
CA ILE A 25 7.25 13.69 18.69
C ILE A 25 8.47 13.31 17.85
N MET A 26 8.63 11.99 17.66
CA MET A 26 9.58 11.43 16.71
C MET A 26 9.19 11.89 15.30
N SER A 27 10.18 12.13 14.46
CA SER A 27 9.94 12.32 13.03
C SER A 27 9.42 11.04 12.38
N ASP A 28 8.75 11.14 11.23
CA ASP A 28 8.27 9.97 10.50
C ASP A 28 9.42 9.01 10.14
N ASP A 29 10.60 9.51 9.76
CA ASP A 29 11.78 8.67 9.50
C ASP A 29 12.21 7.86 10.72
N GLU A 30 12.35 8.54 11.87
CA GLU A 30 12.76 7.91 13.12
C GLU A 30 11.72 6.87 13.58
N LEU A 31 10.43 7.18 13.41
CA LEU A 31 9.35 6.28 13.76
C LEU A 31 9.29 5.07 12.82
N ILE A 32 9.47 5.27 11.51
CA ILE A 32 9.56 4.16 10.54
C ILE A 32 10.76 3.26 10.89
N ASP A 33 11.92 3.83 11.20
CA ASP A 33 13.09 3.04 11.58
C ASP A 33 12.85 2.27 12.89
N ALA A 34 12.21 2.89 13.88
CA ALA A 34 11.82 2.21 15.11
C ALA A 34 10.85 1.05 14.83
N ILE A 35 9.83 1.29 13.99
CA ILE A 35 8.87 0.26 13.56
C ILE A 35 9.59 -0.85 12.82
N ILE A 36 10.53 -0.58 11.91
CA ILE A 36 11.23 -1.61 11.14
C ILE A 36 12.12 -2.47 12.04
N ASN A 37 12.88 -1.84 12.92
CA ASN A 37 13.97 -2.49 13.65
C ASN A 37 13.55 -3.15 14.96
N THR A 38 12.35 -2.87 15.50
CA THR A 38 11.88 -3.54 16.71
C THR A 38 11.59 -5.04 16.48
N GLU A 39 11.97 -5.86 17.44
CA GLU A 39 11.62 -7.29 17.47
C GLU A 39 10.20 -7.53 17.99
N GLU A 40 9.66 -6.59 18.78
CA GLU A 40 8.34 -6.69 19.41
C GLU A 40 7.23 -6.35 18.40
N LYS A 41 6.91 -7.33 17.56
CA LYS A 41 5.84 -7.22 16.55
C LYS A 41 4.81 -8.32 16.69
N VAL A 42 3.54 -7.94 16.61
CA VAL A 42 2.41 -8.87 16.58
C VAL A 42 1.80 -8.86 15.18
N LEU A 43 1.51 -10.03 14.63
CA LEU A 43 0.76 -10.15 13.38
C LEU A 43 -0.67 -9.66 13.58
N ILE A 44 -1.18 -8.87 12.64
CA ILE A 44 -2.53 -8.32 12.66
C ILE A 44 -3.27 -8.63 11.36
N LEU A 45 -4.59 -8.60 11.43
CA LEU A 45 -5.47 -8.65 10.27
C LEU A 45 -5.77 -7.23 9.76
N GLU A 46 -6.19 -7.13 8.50
CA GLU A 46 -6.67 -5.87 7.92
C GLU A 46 -7.80 -5.26 8.76
N SER A 47 -8.66 -6.09 9.36
CA SER A 47 -9.73 -5.67 10.26
C SER A 47 -9.24 -4.92 11.50
N ASP A 48 -8.01 -5.17 11.94
CA ASP A 48 -7.44 -4.62 13.18
C ASP A 48 -6.84 -3.22 12.97
N LEU A 49 -6.76 -2.76 11.71
CA LEU A 49 -6.22 -1.43 11.40
C LEU A 49 -7.20 -0.32 11.78
N PRO A 50 -6.68 0.85 12.21
CA PRO A 50 -7.45 2.07 12.35
C PRO A 50 -8.21 2.41 11.06
N ILE A 51 -9.37 3.06 11.21
CA ILE A 51 -10.23 3.44 10.08
C ILE A 51 -9.48 4.38 9.12
N ASP A 52 -8.69 5.31 9.64
CA ASP A 52 -7.93 6.25 8.83
C ASP A 52 -6.90 5.55 7.95
N ALA A 53 -6.18 4.54 8.48
CA ALA A 53 -5.25 3.73 7.69
C ALA A 53 -5.97 2.96 6.56
N LYS A 54 -7.14 2.36 6.84
CA LYS A 54 -7.96 1.68 5.82
C LYS A 54 -8.43 2.64 4.73
N ASN A 55 -8.83 3.84 5.12
CA ASN A 55 -9.27 4.89 4.20
C ASN A 55 -8.10 5.35 3.32
N THR A 56 -6.94 5.57 3.92
CA THR A 56 -5.71 5.90 3.19
C THR A 56 -5.36 4.81 2.19
N MET A 57 -5.32 3.52 2.55
CA MET A 57 -5.03 2.49 1.55
C MET A 57 -6.07 2.45 0.41
N SER A 58 -7.35 2.59 0.74
CA SER A 58 -8.44 2.56 -0.25
C SER A 58 -8.45 3.76 -1.19
N SER A 59 -8.06 4.94 -0.69
CA SER A 59 -7.99 6.20 -1.45
C SER A 59 -6.65 6.36 -2.15
N ASP A 60 -5.58 6.02 -1.44
CA ASP A 60 -4.12 6.08 -1.64
C ASP A 60 -3.58 5.19 -2.75
N ILE A 61 -4.08 3.96 -2.77
CA ILE A 61 -3.51 2.88 -3.57
C ILE A 61 -4.61 1.84 -3.87
N PRO A 62 -5.68 2.22 -4.62
CA PRO A 62 -6.88 1.42 -4.85
C PRO A 62 -6.66 0.20 -5.76
N ASP A 63 -5.49 0.12 -6.37
CA ASP A 63 -5.06 -1.00 -7.18
C ASP A 63 -4.17 -1.96 -6.41
N ASP A 64 -3.87 -1.69 -5.14
CA ASP A 64 -3.16 -2.61 -4.25
C ASP A 64 -4.09 -3.14 -3.17
N PHE A 65 -3.67 -4.22 -2.53
CA PHE A 65 -4.40 -4.89 -1.48
C PHE A 65 -3.50 -5.36 -0.35
N PHE A 66 -4.07 -5.40 0.86
CA PHE A 66 -3.42 -5.90 2.06
C PHE A 66 -2.96 -7.35 1.89
N ASP A 67 -1.66 -7.61 2.06
CA ASP A 67 -1.08 -8.97 2.19
C ASP A 67 -0.99 -9.33 3.67
N ARG A 68 -0.20 -8.56 4.43
CA ARG A 68 0.07 -8.83 5.85
C ARG A 68 0.31 -7.54 6.61
N GLY A 69 -0.05 -7.54 7.89
CA GLY A 69 0.20 -6.43 8.79
C GLY A 69 0.93 -6.88 10.04
N LYS A 70 1.79 -6.00 10.56
CA LYS A 70 2.44 -6.15 11.86
C LYS A 70 2.23 -4.89 12.68
N LEU A 71 1.86 -5.05 13.94
CA LEU A 71 1.85 -3.98 14.94
C LEU A 71 3.15 -4.05 15.74
N ALA A 72 3.98 -3.02 15.62
CA ALA A 72 5.07 -2.73 16.53
C ALA A 72 4.48 -2.04 17.78
N THR A 73 4.49 -2.73 18.92
CA THR A 73 3.81 -2.27 20.14
C THR A 73 4.32 -0.88 20.53
N GLN A 74 3.38 0.04 20.80
CA GLN A 74 3.64 1.46 21.13
C GLN A 74 4.28 2.32 20.03
N LEU A 75 4.57 1.77 18.85
CA LEU A 75 5.22 2.52 17.76
C LEU A 75 4.26 2.74 16.58
N GLY A 76 3.67 1.67 16.05
CA GLY A 76 2.82 1.78 14.87
C GLY A 76 2.73 0.49 14.06
N TYR A 77 2.24 0.63 12.83
CA TYR A 77 1.93 -0.47 11.93
C TYR A 77 2.90 -0.53 10.75
N GLN A 78 3.30 -1.73 10.37
CA GLN A 78 4.00 -2.04 9.12
C GLN A 78 3.09 -2.94 8.28
N ILE A 79 2.73 -2.48 7.09
CA ILE A 79 1.80 -3.16 6.19
C ILE A 79 2.53 -3.58 4.93
N ASN A 80 2.58 -4.89 4.69
CA ASN A 80 3.00 -5.44 3.40
C ASN A 80 1.80 -5.42 2.45
N MET A 81 2.00 -4.85 1.27
CA MET A 81 1.00 -4.75 0.22
C MET A 81 1.33 -5.64 -0.96
N ARG A 82 0.30 -5.97 -1.74
CA ARG A 82 0.46 -6.61 -3.05
C ARG A 82 -0.37 -5.86 -4.07
N THR A 83 0.13 -5.80 -5.31
CA THR A 83 -0.55 -5.08 -6.38
C THR A 83 -1.53 -5.95 -7.15
N PHE A 84 -2.62 -5.34 -7.62
CA PHE A 84 -3.56 -5.88 -8.59
C PHE A 84 -3.33 -5.27 -9.99
N ASP A 85 -2.11 -4.79 -10.28
CA ASP A 85 -1.71 -4.45 -11.64
C ASP A 85 -1.75 -5.69 -12.55
N PHE A 86 -2.31 -5.56 -13.76
CA PHE A 86 -2.50 -6.71 -14.67
C PHE A 86 -1.21 -7.45 -15.03
N PHE A 87 -0.07 -6.77 -15.05
CA PHE A 87 1.22 -7.41 -15.33
C PHE A 87 1.91 -7.91 -14.08
N PHE A 88 1.48 -7.49 -12.89
CA PHE A 88 2.13 -7.82 -11.62
C PHE A 88 1.13 -8.36 -10.60
N LEU A 89 0.10 -9.10 -11.03
CA LEU A 89 -0.97 -9.59 -10.17
C LEU A 89 -0.43 -10.36 -8.96
N GLY A 90 -0.66 -9.80 -7.78
CA GLY A 90 -0.20 -10.35 -6.51
C GLY A 90 1.29 -10.23 -6.25
N ALA A 91 2.06 -9.48 -7.06
CA ALA A 91 3.43 -9.13 -6.72
C ALA A 91 3.45 -8.22 -5.49
N LYS A 92 4.51 -8.30 -4.68
CA LYS A 92 4.69 -7.40 -3.54
C LYS A 92 4.90 -5.97 -4.03
N SER A 93 4.17 -5.03 -3.45
CA SER A 93 4.43 -3.60 -3.56
C SER A 93 5.14 -3.09 -2.32
N ASP A 94 5.44 -1.79 -2.29
CA ASP A 94 6.16 -1.17 -1.18
C ASP A 94 5.38 -1.28 0.14
N ASP A 95 6.12 -1.42 1.23
CA ASP A 95 5.54 -1.44 2.57
C ASP A 95 5.00 -0.05 2.94
N ILE A 96 3.82 -0.02 3.56
CA ILE A 96 3.21 1.20 4.09
C ILE A 96 3.36 1.20 5.60
N PHE A 97 3.64 2.36 6.17
CA PHE A 97 3.80 2.55 7.60
C PHE A 97 2.76 3.52 8.13
N PHE A 98 2.19 3.21 9.30
CA PHE A 98 1.24 4.08 9.98
C PHE A 98 1.64 4.24 11.45
N ASP A 99 1.39 5.41 12.04
CA ASP A 99 1.43 5.52 13.50
C ASP A 99 0.22 4.81 14.15
N LEU A 100 0.19 4.79 15.49
CA LEU A 100 -0.89 4.17 16.25
C LEU A 100 -2.28 4.79 16.00
N THR A 101 -2.35 6.03 15.51
CA THR A 101 -3.60 6.71 15.18
C THR A 101 -4.12 6.33 13.79
N GLY A 102 -3.25 5.77 12.94
CA GLY A 102 -3.56 5.45 11.55
C GLY A 102 -3.15 6.52 10.55
N ARG A 103 -2.34 7.51 10.96
CA ARG A 103 -1.73 8.46 10.04
C ARG A 103 -0.57 7.79 9.32
N GLU A 104 -0.54 7.92 7.99
CA GLU A 104 0.55 7.41 7.16
C GLU A 104 1.87 8.13 7.47
N LEU A 105 2.95 7.35 7.53
CA LEU A 105 4.30 7.82 7.79
C LEU A 105 5.09 7.82 6.48
N PHE A 106 5.80 8.92 6.21
CA PHE A 106 6.62 9.06 5.00
C PHE A 106 8.07 9.28 5.35
N ARG A 107 8.99 8.64 4.60
CA ARG A 107 10.41 8.96 4.73
C ARG A 107 10.73 10.32 4.12
N SER A 108 11.57 11.13 4.75
CA SER A 108 11.99 12.42 4.19
C SER A 108 13.04 12.26 3.08
N GLU A 109 13.95 11.29 3.21
CA GLU A 109 14.87 10.88 2.16
C GLU A 109 14.28 9.72 1.34
N GLY A 110 14.25 9.88 0.01
CA GLY A 110 13.54 8.97 -0.90
C GLY A 110 12.12 9.42 -1.25
N TYR A 111 11.60 10.48 -0.62
CA TYR A 111 10.41 11.18 -1.12
C TYR A 111 10.76 12.06 -2.32
N ASN A 112 11.16 11.43 -3.42
CA ASN A 112 11.17 12.09 -4.69
C ASN A 112 9.73 12.08 -5.20
N LYS A 113 9.09 13.25 -5.24
CA LYS A 113 7.82 13.45 -5.95
C LYS A 113 7.90 13.04 -7.45
N ASN A 114 9.09 12.70 -7.91
CA ASN A 114 9.46 12.25 -9.25
C ASN A 114 9.60 10.72 -9.39
N ASP A 115 9.51 9.93 -8.32
CA ASP A 115 9.71 8.47 -8.40
C ASP A 115 8.47 7.70 -8.92
N ASP A 116 7.39 8.42 -9.25
CA ASP A 116 6.36 7.96 -10.22
C ASP A 116 6.94 7.77 -11.64
N LYS A 117 8.24 8.01 -11.85
CA LYS A 117 9.00 7.63 -13.03
C LYS A 117 10.19 6.75 -12.64
N LYS A 118 9.93 5.46 -12.42
CA LYS A 118 10.79 4.43 -13.01
C LYS A 118 10.17 3.98 -14.33
N ASP A 119 10.09 4.91 -15.27
CA ASP A 119 10.28 4.53 -16.65
C ASP A 119 11.79 4.31 -16.79
N ASP A 120 12.16 3.05 -16.95
CA ASP A 120 13.47 2.62 -17.41
C ASP A 120 13.69 3.25 -18.79
N ASP A 121 14.32 4.42 -18.83
CA ASP A 121 15.06 4.97 -19.97
C ASP A 121 15.70 6.30 -19.56
N GLY A 122 17.00 6.25 -19.27
CA GLY A 122 17.78 7.41 -18.86
C GLY A 122 17.74 8.55 -19.88
N LYS A 123 17.44 9.75 -19.40
CA LYS A 123 17.97 11.00 -19.95
C LYS A 123 17.93 12.10 -18.90
N ASP A 124 19.13 12.55 -18.54
CA ASP A 124 19.39 13.78 -17.82
C ASP A 124 18.72 14.97 -18.51
N ASP A 125 18.02 15.81 -17.75
CA ASP A 125 18.01 17.25 -18.02
C ASP A 125 17.66 18.03 -16.75
N LYS A 126 18.59 18.88 -16.34
CA LYS A 126 18.47 19.83 -15.24
C LYS A 126 17.63 21.03 -15.68
N SER A 127 16.60 21.41 -14.92
CA SER A 127 16.28 22.82 -14.71
C SER A 127 15.31 23.05 -13.55
N ASP A 128 15.78 23.93 -12.67
CA ASP A 128 15.04 24.96 -11.93
C ASP A 128 14.20 24.59 -10.71
N LYS A 129 14.85 24.85 -9.56
CA LYS A 129 14.25 25.14 -8.26
C LYS A 129 13.26 26.29 -8.36
N SER A 130 12.07 26.10 -7.79
CA SER A 130 11.38 27.17 -7.10
C SER A 130 10.66 26.62 -5.88
N ASP A 131 11.12 27.07 -4.72
CA ASP A 131 10.50 26.86 -3.42
C ASP A 131 9.02 27.27 -3.45
N LYS A 132 8.15 26.38 -2.94
CA LYS A 132 6.83 26.79 -2.51
C LYS A 132 6.34 25.91 -1.37
N ASP A 133 6.58 26.42 -0.17
CA ASP A 133 5.77 26.13 1.01
C ASP A 133 4.29 26.21 0.64
N GLY A 134 3.60 25.11 0.86
CA GLY A 134 2.20 24.98 0.49
C GLY A 134 1.70 23.60 0.83
N LYS A 135 1.27 23.45 2.08
CA LYS A 135 0.23 22.52 2.51
C LYS A 135 -0.82 22.46 1.38
N LYS A 136 -0.78 21.40 0.59
CA LYS A 136 -1.81 21.09 -0.39
C LYS A 136 -2.18 19.64 -0.13
N ASP A 137 -3.42 19.48 0.30
CA ASP A 137 -4.21 18.27 0.20
C ASP A 137 -4.23 17.86 -1.28
N GLY A 138 -3.11 17.28 -1.72
CA GLY A 138 -2.88 16.86 -3.08
C GLY A 138 -3.46 15.47 -3.22
N LYS A 139 -4.79 15.37 -3.26
CA LYS A 139 -5.41 14.27 -4.00
C LYS A 139 -4.88 14.40 -5.44
N LYS A 140 -3.78 13.72 -5.74
CA LYS A 140 -3.35 13.46 -7.11
C LYS A 140 -4.53 12.73 -7.71
N ASP A 141 -5.27 13.40 -8.60
CA ASP A 141 -6.27 12.74 -9.43
C ASP A 141 -5.57 11.62 -10.17
N ARG A 142 -5.65 10.37 -9.66
CA ARG A 142 -5.03 9.23 -10.32
C ARG A 142 -5.65 9.13 -11.70
N LYS A 143 -4.81 9.33 -12.72
CA LYS A 143 -5.19 9.34 -14.13
C LYS A 143 -5.95 8.05 -14.43
N LYS A 144 -7.21 8.16 -14.86
CA LYS A 144 -8.08 7.01 -15.15
C LYS A 144 -7.41 6.06 -16.14
N ASN A 145 -7.53 4.76 -15.90
CA ASN A 145 -7.08 3.73 -16.85
C ASN A 145 -7.87 3.88 -18.16
N CYS A 146 -7.16 3.79 -19.30
CA CYS A 146 -7.81 3.93 -20.62
C CYS A 146 -8.56 2.69 -21.04
N PHE A 147 -8.54 1.62 -20.24
CA PHE A 147 -9.35 0.44 -20.44
C PHE A 147 -9.52 -0.37 -19.16
N PHE A 148 -10.46 -1.30 -19.17
CA PHE A 148 -10.77 -2.23 -18.08
C PHE A 148 -11.06 -3.62 -18.64
N LEU A 149 -10.80 -4.68 -17.86
CA LEU A 149 -11.17 -6.05 -18.25
C LEU A 149 -12.70 -6.20 -18.34
N GLU A 150 -13.15 -6.95 -19.33
CA GLU A 150 -14.47 -7.57 -19.31
C GLU A 150 -14.37 -8.88 -18.54
N TYR A 151 -15.21 -9.02 -17.52
CA TYR A 151 -15.30 -10.24 -16.74
C TYR A 151 -16.39 -11.19 -17.31
N PRO A 152 -16.29 -12.51 -17.08
CA PRO A 152 -15.29 -13.20 -16.25
C PRO A 152 -13.92 -13.31 -16.92
N VAL A 153 -12.87 -13.43 -16.09
CA VAL A 153 -11.50 -13.72 -16.53
C VAL A 153 -10.93 -14.87 -15.72
N SER A 154 -9.93 -15.57 -16.27
CA SER A 154 -9.18 -16.60 -15.56
C SER A 154 -7.81 -16.09 -15.14
N LEU A 155 -7.45 -16.35 -13.89
CA LEU A 155 -6.13 -16.06 -13.32
C LEU A 155 -5.33 -17.35 -13.20
N GLU A 156 -4.12 -17.37 -13.72
CA GLU A 156 -3.14 -18.43 -13.47
C GLU A 156 -2.35 -18.08 -12.21
N LEU A 157 -2.42 -18.93 -11.20
CA LEU A 157 -1.75 -18.79 -9.92
C LEU A 157 -0.29 -19.25 -10.03
N PRO A 158 0.60 -18.87 -9.09
CA PRO A 158 2.01 -19.24 -9.16
C PRO A 158 2.31 -20.75 -9.10
N ASP A 159 1.35 -21.58 -8.67
CA ASP A 159 1.44 -23.03 -8.67
C ASP A 159 0.98 -23.67 -10.01
N GLY A 160 0.59 -22.85 -10.99
CA GLY A 160 0.06 -23.27 -12.29
C GLY A 160 -1.42 -23.63 -12.29
N SER A 161 -2.11 -23.54 -11.13
CA SER A 161 -3.57 -23.70 -11.08
C SER A 161 -4.28 -22.45 -11.61
N THR A 162 -5.51 -22.61 -12.10
CA THR A 162 -6.30 -21.50 -12.63
C THR A 162 -7.57 -21.27 -11.82
N VAL A 163 -7.94 -20.00 -11.62
CA VAL A 163 -9.19 -19.60 -10.98
C VAL A 163 -9.95 -18.62 -11.88
N GLU A 164 -11.22 -18.91 -12.16
CA GLU A 164 -12.12 -18.00 -12.86
C GLU A 164 -12.78 -17.05 -11.85
N VAL A 165 -12.85 -15.76 -12.20
CA VAL A 165 -13.36 -14.70 -11.33
C VAL A 165 -14.31 -13.80 -12.13
N ASN A 166 -15.43 -13.39 -11.52
CA ASN A 166 -16.53 -12.69 -12.18
C ASN A 166 -16.46 -11.16 -12.07
N ASP A 167 -15.60 -10.64 -11.20
CA ASP A 167 -15.32 -9.21 -11.07
C ASP A 167 -13.97 -8.94 -10.40
N LYS A 168 -13.56 -7.66 -10.33
CA LYS A 168 -12.30 -7.24 -9.68
C LYS A 168 -12.26 -7.62 -8.20
N LYS A 169 -13.39 -7.58 -7.51
CA LYS A 169 -13.45 -7.86 -6.08
C LYS A 169 -13.19 -9.34 -5.82
N GLU A 170 -13.85 -10.22 -6.56
CA GLU A 170 -13.61 -11.67 -6.49
C GLU A 170 -12.17 -12.03 -6.85
N ALA A 171 -11.59 -11.34 -7.83
CA ALA A 171 -10.18 -11.48 -8.19
C ALA A 171 -9.24 -11.13 -7.04
N VAL A 172 -9.43 -9.97 -6.40
CA VAL A 172 -8.63 -9.56 -5.22
C VAL A 172 -8.83 -10.52 -4.05
N GLU A 173 -10.06 -10.94 -3.76
CA GLU A 173 -10.34 -11.90 -2.68
C GLU A 173 -9.68 -13.26 -2.92
N SER A 174 -9.69 -13.74 -4.18
CA SER A 174 -9.04 -14.99 -4.58
C SER A 174 -7.53 -14.92 -4.41
N LEU A 175 -6.90 -13.82 -4.83
CA LEU A 175 -5.46 -13.60 -4.66
C LEU A 175 -5.08 -13.44 -3.18
N LYS A 176 -5.84 -12.64 -2.40
CA LYS A 176 -5.65 -12.51 -0.94
C LYS A 176 -5.63 -13.88 -0.27
N LYS A 177 -6.64 -14.71 -0.58
CA LYS A 177 -6.73 -16.07 -0.02
C LYS A 177 -5.52 -16.92 -0.39
N TRP A 178 -5.10 -16.91 -1.65
CA TRP A 178 -3.99 -17.74 -2.13
C TRP A 178 -2.65 -17.31 -1.51
N PHE A 179 -2.33 -16.01 -1.49
CA PHE A 179 -1.07 -15.52 -0.92
C PHE A 179 -1.00 -15.65 0.62
N ASN A 180 -2.15 -15.57 1.31
CA ASN A 180 -2.20 -15.88 2.75
C ASN A 180 -1.85 -17.34 3.05
N GLN A 181 -2.19 -18.26 2.15
CA GLN A 181 -1.82 -19.68 2.25
C GLN A 181 -0.38 -19.95 1.79
N ASN A 182 0.22 -19.02 1.04
CA ASN A 182 1.55 -19.13 0.45
C ASN A 182 2.42 -17.89 0.78
N PRO A 183 2.69 -17.59 2.07
CA PRO A 183 3.25 -16.31 2.52
C PRO A 183 4.67 -16.02 2.03
N ASP A 184 5.44 -17.06 1.71
CA ASP A 184 6.82 -16.93 1.21
C ASP A 184 6.87 -16.81 -0.32
N MET A 185 5.72 -16.89 -0.99
CA MET A 185 5.68 -16.82 -2.45
C MET A 185 5.98 -15.40 -2.95
N LYS A 186 6.98 -15.34 -3.83
CA LYS A 186 7.43 -14.13 -4.54
C LYS A 186 6.91 -14.04 -5.98
N ALA A 187 6.54 -15.18 -6.57
CA ALA A 187 6.02 -15.22 -7.92
C ALA A 187 4.61 -14.60 -7.98
N LYS A 188 4.32 -13.94 -9.10
CA LYS A 188 3.05 -13.29 -9.41
C LYS A 188 2.09 -14.27 -10.10
N ALA A 189 0.81 -13.99 -10.00
CA ALA A 189 -0.21 -14.58 -10.87
C ALA A 189 -0.16 -13.94 -12.26
N GLY A 190 -0.87 -14.53 -13.22
CA GLY A 190 -1.04 -14.02 -14.58
C GLY A 190 -2.49 -14.07 -15.04
N LEU A 191 -2.80 -13.29 -16.08
CA LEU A 191 -4.07 -13.45 -16.82
C LEU A 191 -3.93 -14.60 -17.82
N VAL A 192 -4.94 -15.46 -17.86
CA VAL A 192 -5.06 -16.48 -18.91
C VAL A 192 -5.68 -15.85 -20.14
N PHE A 193 -4.92 -15.82 -21.24
CA PHE A 193 -5.37 -15.28 -22.53
C PHE A 193 -6.08 -16.36 -23.37
N PRO A 194 -6.98 -15.97 -24.29
CA PRO A 194 -7.39 -14.59 -24.61
C PRO A 194 -8.29 -13.96 -23.55
N VAL A 195 -8.25 -12.62 -23.45
CA VAL A 195 -9.14 -11.83 -22.58
C VAL A 195 -9.77 -10.69 -23.37
N SER A 196 -10.93 -10.24 -22.93
CA SER A 196 -11.61 -9.07 -23.50
C SER A 196 -11.39 -7.83 -22.64
N ILE A 197 -11.23 -6.66 -23.27
CA ILE A 197 -11.17 -5.36 -22.59
C ILE A 197 -12.22 -4.40 -23.15
N TYR A 198 -12.61 -3.44 -22.32
CA TYR A 198 -13.32 -2.24 -22.75
C TYR A 198 -12.35 -1.06 -22.77
N TRP A 199 -11.97 -0.62 -23.97
CA TRP A 199 -11.22 0.62 -24.19
C TRP A 199 -12.13 1.82 -23.98
N VAL A 200 -11.63 2.83 -23.27
CA VAL A 200 -12.35 4.05 -22.93
C VAL A 200 -11.69 5.24 -23.59
N GLU A 201 -12.39 5.82 -24.56
CA GLU A 201 -11.97 7.03 -25.28
C GLU A 201 -13.17 7.99 -25.33
N ASN A 202 -13.00 9.25 -24.95
CA ASN A 202 -14.08 10.26 -24.96
C ASN A 202 -15.38 9.83 -24.25
N LYS A 203 -15.28 9.00 -23.21
CA LYS A 203 -16.39 8.36 -22.45
C LYS A 203 -17.16 7.26 -23.21
N GLU A 204 -16.76 6.95 -24.44
CA GLU A 204 -17.25 5.79 -25.17
C GLU A 204 -16.44 4.54 -24.80
N LYS A 205 -17.11 3.38 -24.82
CA LYS A 205 -16.49 2.09 -24.52
C LYS A 205 -16.51 1.20 -25.75
N THR A 206 -15.34 0.81 -26.23
CA THR A 206 -15.20 -0.13 -27.35
C THR A 206 -14.57 -1.43 -26.85
N LYS A 207 -15.17 -2.56 -27.22
CA LYS A 207 -14.68 -3.89 -26.82
C LYS A 207 -13.57 -4.34 -27.76
N TYR A 208 -12.50 -4.91 -27.21
CA TYR A 208 -11.39 -5.52 -27.94
C TYR A 208 -11.04 -6.87 -27.31
N ASP A 209 -10.82 -7.87 -28.16
CA ASP A 209 -10.26 -9.14 -27.75
C ASP A 209 -8.73 -9.03 -27.79
N VAL A 210 -8.07 -9.49 -26.75
CA VAL A 210 -6.61 -9.45 -26.56
C VAL A 210 -6.12 -10.88 -26.47
N GLU A 211 -5.25 -11.27 -27.40
CA GLU A 211 -4.83 -12.66 -27.58
C GLU A 211 -3.59 -13.03 -26.75
N SER A 212 -2.85 -12.02 -26.24
CA SER A 212 -1.60 -12.27 -25.51
C SER A 212 -1.20 -11.14 -24.55
N GLU A 213 -0.29 -11.45 -23.62
CA GLU A 213 0.34 -10.46 -22.74
C GLU A 213 1.08 -9.38 -23.54
N ILE A 214 1.67 -9.74 -24.68
CA ILE A 214 2.39 -8.79 -25.56
C ILE A 214 1.41 -7.76 -26.12
N GLU A 215 0.28 -8.21 -26.66
CA GLU A 215 -0.76 -7.31 -27.17
C GLU A 215 -1.32 -6.42 -26.06
N MET A 216 -1.53 -6.98 -24.86
CA MET A 216 -1.94 -6.19 -23.68
C MET A 216 -0.91 -5.09 -23.36
N LYS A 217 0.40 -5.39 -23.40
CA LYS A 217 1.47 -4.40 -23.18
C LYS A 217 1.46 -3.28 -24.22
N GLU A 218 1.23 -3.62 -25.48
CA GLU A 218 1.12 -2.63 -26.56
C GLU A 218 -0.07 -1.69 -26.35
N LEU A 219 -1.21 -2.22 -25.91
CA LEU A 219 -2.41 -1.43 -25.56
C LEU A 219 -2.13 -0.51 -24.37
N PHE A 220 -1.41 -0.99 -23.35
CA PHE A 220 -0.96 -0.16 -22.23
C PHE A 220 -0.02 0.97 -22.66
N ALA A 221 0.95 0.69 -23.52
CA ALA A 221 1.86 1.70 -24.05
C ALA A 221 1.11 2.79 -24.82
N LYS A 222 0.09 2.43 -25.62
CA LYS A 222 -0.79 3.40 -26.29
C LYS A 222 -1.56 4.25 -25.29
N CYS A 223 -2.06 3.67 -24.20
CA CYS A 223 -2.74 4.39 -23.13
C CYS A 223 -1.81 5.40 -22.41
N LYS A 224 -0.50 5.13 -22.32
CA LYS A 224 0.48 6.10 -21.81
C LYS A 224 0.80 7.18 -22.87
N GLY A 225 1.00 6.79 -24.13
CA GLY A 225 1.43 7.70 -25.21
C GLY A 225 0.35 8.62 -25.79
N SER A 226 -0.94 8.28 -25.70
CA SER A 226 -2.03 9.21 -26.05
C SER A 226 -2.10 10.41 -25.08
N LYS A 227 -1.60 10.23 -23.85
CA LYS A 227 -1.64 11.23 -22.78
C LYS A 227 -0.59 12.34 -22.94
N ASP A 228 0.50 12.11 -23.66
CA ASP A 228 1.55 13.13 -23.90
C ASP A 228 1.18 14.13 -25.00
N LYS A 229 0.13 13.83 -25.79
CA LYS A 229 -0.35 14.72 -26.86
C LYS A 229 -1.46 15.65 -26.40
N GLU A 230 -2.33 15.23 -25.49
CA GLU A 230 -3.39 16.09 -24.92
C GLU A 230 -2.86 17.16 -23.95
N GLU A 231 -1.67 16.96 -23.36
CA GLU A 231 -1.06 17.96 -22.44
C GLU A 231 -0.29 19.08 -23.20
N LYS A 232 -0.25 19.04 -24.53
CA LYS A 232 0.47 20.00 -25.40
C LYS A 232 -0.42 20.90 -26.26
N ASP A 233 -1.74 20.72 -26.21
CA ASP A 233 -2.74 21.58 -26.88
C ASP A 233 -3.53 22.40 -25.85
#